data_AF-A0A0C2ZPE0-F1
#
_entry.id   AF-A0A0C2ZPE0-F1
#
_cell.length_a   1.000
_cell.length_b   1.000
_cell.length_c   1.000
_cell.angle_alpha   90.00
_cell.angle_beta   90.00
_cell.angle_gamma   90.00
#
_symmetry.space_group_name_H-M   'P 1'
#
loop_
_entity.id
_entity.type
_entity.pdbx_description
1 polymer ?
#
loop_
_entity_poly.entity_id
_entity_poly.type
_entity_poly.pdbx_seq_one_letter_code
_entity_poly.pdbx_strand_id
1 'polypeptide(L)'
;MPVPWEALIPFGARYIIPLARRQETRRLTSASHFFLLGLLTSMFAAAGTLLNTSKMAQNQGKPVRYNIDTWDQMMMERDRRLTGHVRGQKSDPVPPEGFETSSAWYTREYTTSR
;
A
#
# COMPACT_ATOMS: atom_id res chain seq x y z
N MET A 1 -64.55 -28.13 23.79
CA MET A 1 -64.41 -27.07 24.80
C MET A 1 -63.54 -25.97 24.20
N PRO A 2 -64.00 -24.72 24.06
CA PRO A 2 -63.19 -23.64 23.53
C PRO A 2 -62.11 -23.27 24.56
N VAL A 3 -60.85 -23.27 24.12
CA VAL A 3 -59.71 -22.84 24.94
C VAL A 3 -59.79 -21.32 25.18
N PRO A 4 -59.60 -20.84 26.43
CA PRO A 4 -59.62 -19.42 26.74
C PRO A 4 -58.42 -18.72 26.09
N TRP A 5 -58.67 -17.62 25.38
CA TRP A 5 -57.67 -16.86 24.61
C TRP A 5 -56.55 -16.25 25.48
N GLU A 6 -56.77 -16.14 26.80
CA GLU A 6 -55.80 -15.71 27.80
C GLU A 6 -54.58 -16.65 27.89
N ALA A 7 -54.74 -17.93 27.54
CA ALA A 7 -53.65 -18.92 27.52
C ALA A 7 -52.66 -18.72 26.35
N LEU A 8 -52.98 -17.88 25.36
CA LEU A 8 -52.13 -17.62 24.19
C LEU A 8 -51.14 -16.45 24.38
N ILE A 9 -51.39 -15.58 25.37
CA ILE A 9 -50.56 -14.41 25.68
C ILE A 9 -49.09 -14.78 26.02
N PRO A 10 -48.79 -15.78 26.87
CA PRO A 10 -47.40 -16.11 27.21
C PRO A 10 -46.64 -16.80 26.06
N PHE A 11 -47.34 -17.48 25.15
CA PHE A 11 -46.72 -18.11 23.98
C PHE A 11 -46.24 -17.05 22.98
N GLY A 12 -47.07 -16.04 22.66
CA GLY A 12 -46.65 -14.94 21.77
C GLY A 12 -45.43 -14.18 22.31
N ALA A 13 -45.45 -13.79 23.59
CA ALA A 13 -44.35 -13.04 24.20
C ALA A 13 -43.03 -13.83 24.26
N ARG A 14 -43.09 -15.14 24.55
CA ARG A 14 -41.90 -16.00 24.67
C ARG A 14 -41.17 -16.22 23.35
N TYR A 15 -41.87 -16.17 22.22
CA TYR A 15 -41.27 -16.38 20.90
C TYR A 15 -41.03 -15.08 20.11
N ILE A 16 -41.85 -14.04 20.27
CA ILE A 16 -41.79 -12.81 19.47
C ILE A 16 -40.70 -11.84 19.98
N ILE A 17 -40.60 -11.66 21.30
CA ILE A 17 -39.63 -10.74 21.92
C ILE A 17 -38.16 -11.10 21.60
N PRO A 18 -37.72 -12.38 21.68
CA PRO A 18 -36.35 -12.73 21.30
C PRO A 18 -36.10 -12.63 19.78
N LEU A 19 -37.13 -12.81 18.94
CA LEU A 19 -36.99 -12.68 17.49
C LEU A 19 -36.77 -11.22 17.06
N ALA A 20 -37.50 -10.29 17.68
CA ALA A 20 -37.34 -8.85 17.46
C ALA A 20 -35.95 -8.37 17.90
N ARG A 21 -35.47 -8.81 19.08
CA ARG A 21 -34.13 -8.48 19.58
C ARG A 21 -32.99 -9.05 18.68
N ARG A 22 -33.22 -10.20 18.04
CA ARG A 22 -32.27 -10.82 17.10
C ARG A 22 -32.19 -10.09 15.75
N GLN A 23 -33.28 -9.48 15.30
CA GLN A 23 -33.32 -8.66 14.09
C GLN A 23 -32.53 -7.35 14.25
N GLU A 24 -32.67 -6.71 15.41
CA GLU A 24 -32.00 -5.45 15.73
C GLU A 24 -30.47 -5.60 15.87
N THR A 25 -30.04 -6.66 16.56
CA THR A 25 -28.61 -7.01 16.69
C THR A 25 -27.94 -7.39 15.36
N ARG A 26 -28.67 -8.00 14.41
CA ARG A 26 -28.17 -8.27 13.04
C ARG A 26 -28.00 -7.01 12.19
N ARG A 27 -28.83 -5.98 12.39
CA ARG A 27 -28.69 -4.70 11.68
C ARG A 27 -27.53 -3.88 12.22
N LEU A 28 -27.30 -3.90 13.53
CA LEU A 28 -26.16 -3.25 14.20
C LEU A 28 -24.82 -3.90 13.86
N THR A 29 -24.75 -5.23 13.76
CA THR A 29 -23.51 -5.90 13.32
C THR A 29 -23.21 -5.66 11.86
N SER A 30 -24.20 -5.66 10.95
CA SER A 30 -23.94 -5.33 9.54
C SER A 30 -23.38 -3.91 9.35
N ALA A 31 -23.85 -2.93 10.12
CA ALA A 31 -23.40 -1.55 10.01
C ALA A 31 -21.93 -1.34 10.45
N SER A 32 -21.44 -2.06 11.46
CA SER A 32 -20.05 -1.92 11.91
C SER A 32 -19.04 -2.44 10.89
N HIS A 33 -19.39 -3.46 10.10
CA HIS A 33 -18.51 -3.98 9.04
C HIS A 33 -18.30 -2.94 7.93
N PHE A 34 -19.33 -2.18 7.55
CA PHE A 34 -19.18 -1.11 6.54
C PHE A 34 -18.32 0.04 7.06
N PHE A 35 -18.42 0.38 8.34
CA PHE A 35 -17.56 1.38 8.95
C PHE A 35 -16.08 0.96 8.92
N LEU A 36 -15.80 -0.30 9.29
CA LEU A 36 -14.43 -0.84 9.27
C LEU A 36 -13.87 -0.91 7.84
N LEU A 37 -14.67 -1.33 6.86
CA LEU A 37 -14.24 -1.35 5.46
C LEU A 37 -13.96 0.07 4.94
N GLY A 38 -14.80 1.05 5.25
CA GLY A 38 -14.58 2.44 4.85
C GLY A 38 -13.30 3.04 5.45
N LEU A 39 -13.04 2.78 6.73
CA LEU A 39 -11.80 3.21 7.39
C LEU A 39 -10.58 2.49 6.79
N LEU A 40 -10.67 1.18 6.54
CA LEU A 40 -9.60 0.40 5.94
C LEU A 40 -9.23 0.97 4.57
N THR A 41 -10.22 1.17 3.70
CA THR A 41 -10.00 1.70 2.35
C THR A 41 -9.41 3.10 2.39
N SER A 42 -9.86 3.99 3.30
CA SER A 42 -9.32 5.35 3.39
C SER A 42 -7.86 5.36 3.86
N MET A 43 -7.50 4.51 4.83
CA MET A 43 -6.12 4.37 5.30
C MET A 43 -5.21 3.82 4.21
N PHE A 44 -5.63 2.79 3.47
CA PHE A 44 -4.85 2.27 2.34
C PHE A 44 -4.72 3.27 1.20
N ALA A 45 -5.78 4.04 0.90
CA ALA A 45 -5.71 5.11 -0.11
C ALA A 45 -4.74 6.22 0.31
N ALA A 46 -4.82 6.67 1.58
CA ALA A 46 -3.92 7.68 2.12
C ALA A 46 -2.46 7.20 2.12
N ALA A 47 -2.20 5.97 2.58
CA ALA A 47 -0.86 5.40 2.57
C ALA A 47 -0.32 5.24 1.14
N GLY A 48 -1.14 4.72 0.21
CA GLY A 48 -0.72 4.52 -1.18
C GLY A 48 -0.38 5.81 -1.90
N THR A 49 -1.21 6.86 -1.72
CA THR A 49 -0.94 8.18 -2.31
C THR A 49 0.31 8.81 -1.71
N LEU A 50 0.49 8.76 -0.40
CA LEU A 50 1.67 9.32 0.28
C LEU A 50 2.97 8.59 -0.10
N LEU A 51 2.93 7.27 -0.22
CA LEU A 51 4.08 6.49 -0.68
C LEU A 51 4.43 6.81 -2.13
N ASN A 52 3.44 6.96 -3.02
CA ASN A 52 3.69 7.32 -4.41
C ASN A 52 4.32 8.72 -4.52
N THR A 53 3.74 9.72 -3.85
CA THR A 53 4.25 11.10 -3.90
C THR A 53 5.65 11.22 -3.30
N SER A 54 5.92 10.55 -2.18
CA SER A 54 7.27 10.55 -1.59
C SER A 54 8.31 9.88 -2.49
N LYS A 55 7.96 8.76 -3.14
CA LYS A 55 8.84 8.12 -4.11
C LYS A 55 9.06 8.98 -5.34
N MET A 56 8.05 9.67 -5.83
CA MET A 56 8.20 10.62 -6.94
C MET A 56 9.09 11.80 -6.54
N ALA A 57 8.92 12.35 -5.33
CA ALA A 57 9.75 13.45 -4.83
C ALA A 57 11.25 13.06 -4.76
N GLN A 58 11.57 11.87 -4.24
CA GLN A 58 12.94 11.35 -4.21
C GLN A 58 13.54 11.13 -5.61
N ASN A 59 12.68 10.87 -6.60
CA ASN A 59 13.06 10.62 -7.99
C ASN A 59 13.04 11.88 -8.87
N GLN A 60 13.16 13.08 -8.29
CA GLN A 60 13.08 14.36 -9.03
C GLN A 60 11.76 14.52 -9.80
N GLY A 61 10.65 14.03 -9.23
CA GLY A 61 9.32 14.07 -9.84
C GLY A 61 9.07 12.95 -10.87
N LYS A 62 10.05 12.09 -11.15
CA LYS A 62 9.92 11.00 -12.13
C LYS A 62 9.30 9.75 -11.50
N PRO A 63 8.45 8.98 -12.22
CA PRO A 63 7.85 7.75 -11.70
C PRO A 63 8.90 6.66 -11.47
N VAL A 64 8.72 5.82 -10.44
CA VAL A 64 9.64 4.72 -10.08
C VAL A 64 9.83 3.76 -11.26
N ARG A 65 11.06 3.30 -11.49
CA ARG A 65 11.36 2.25 -12.48
C ARG A 65 11.16 0.86 -11.85
N TYR A 66 10.57 -0.04 -12.61
CA TYR A 66 10.39 -1.45 -12.26
C TYR A 66 11.18 -2.32 -13.23
N ASN A 67 11.47 -3.56 -12.85
CA ASN A 67 12.17 -4.54 -13.71
C ASN A 67 13.55 -4.06 -14.21
N ILE A 68 14.33 -3.46 -13.30
CA ILE A 68 15.65 -2.91 -13.60
C ILE A 68 16.64 -4.07 -13.77
N ASP A 69 17.17 -4.22 -14.99
CA ASP A 69 18.17 -5.24 -15.29
C ASP A 69 19.59 -4.79 -14.89
N THR A 70 20.60 -5.64 -15.16
CA THR A 70 22.00 -5.31 -14.86
C THR A 70 22.50 -4.13 -15.69
N TRP A 71 22.03 -4.00 -16.93
CA TRP A 71 22.41 -2.90 -17.82
C TRP A 71 21.88 -1.56 -17.30
N ASP A 72 20.61 -1.52 -16.92
CA ASP A 72 19.95 -0.36 -16.34
C ASP A 72 20.64 0.07 -15.05
N GLN A 73 21.09 -0.88 -14.22
CA GLN A 73 21.89 -0.57 -13.03
C GLN A 73 23.21 0.12 -13.40
N MET A 74 23.92 -0.40 -14.41
CA MET A 74 25.16 0.22 -14.89
C MET A 74 24.92 1.62 -15.47
N MET A 75 23.82 1.81 -16.22
CA MET A 75 23.46 3.11 -16.79
C MET A 75 23.02 4.11 -15.73
N MET A 76 22.28 3.69 -14.70
CA MET A 76 21.91 4.57 -13.59
C MET A 76 23.13 5.03 -12.79
N GLU A 77 24.14 4.16 -12.58
CA GLU A 77 25.38 4.59 -11.91
C GLU A 77 26.22 5.51 -12.81
N ARG A 78 26.17 5.32 -14.13
CA ARG A 78 26.75 6.29 -15.07
C ARG A 78 26.05 7.65 -14.97
N ASP A 79 24.71 7.68 -15.00
CA ASP A 79 23.92 8.90 -14.91
C ASP A 79 24.14 9.62 -13.58
N ARG A 80 24.30 8.86 -12.49
CA ARG A 80 24.69 9.38 -11.18
C ARG A 80 26.03 10.08 -11.21
N ARG A 81 27.02 9.53 -11.92
CA ARG A 81 28.34 10.17 -12.10
C ARG A 81 28.28 11.43 -12.98
N LEU A 82 27.40 11.44 -13.99
CA LEU A 82 27.24 12.59 -14.89
C LEU A 82 26.45 13.76 -14.28
N THR A 83 25.53 13.48 -13.36
CA THR A 83 24.56 14.48 -12.86
C THR A 83 24.54 14.64 -11.35
N GLY A 84 25.26 13.79 -10.61
CA GLY A 84 25.23 13.73 -9.15
C GLY A 84 24.01 12.98 -8.58
N HIS A 85 23.00 12.65 -9.40
CA HIS A 85 21.78 11.96 -8.95
C HIS A 85 21.45 10.76 -9.81
N VAL A 86 20.97 9.68 -9.19
CA VAL A 86 20.61 8.41 -9.89
C VAL A 86 19.55 8.60 -10.97
N ARG A 87 18.78 9.69 -10.89
CA ARG A 87 17.66 10.00 -11.80
C ARG A 87 17.89 11.26 -12.64
N GLY A 88 19.04 11.90 -12.48
CA GLY A 88 19.41 13.06 -13.28
C GLY A 88 19.60 12.62 -14.73
N GLN A 89 19.07 13.40 -15.66
CA GLN A 89 19.28 13.21 -17.09
C GLN A 89 19.95 14.47 -17.61
N LYS A 90 20.95 14.30 -18.45
CA LYS A 90 21.71 15.38 -19.07
C LYS A 90 21.89 15.06 -20.54
N SER A 91 21.60 16.02 -21.40
CA SER A 91 21.68 15.89 -22.86
C SER A 91 22.86 16.67 -23.47
N ASP A 92 23.75 17.20 -22.62
CA ASP A 92 24.84 18.05 -23.08
C ASP A 92 25.87 17.24 -23.89
N PRO A 93 26.38 17.79 -25.02
CA PRO A 93 27.35 17.09 -25.87
C PRO A 93 28.71 16.87 -25.19
N VAL A 94 29.08 17.74 -24.25
CA VAL A 94 30.37 17.70 -23.55
C VAL A 94 30.13 17.27 -22.10
N PRO A 95 30.83 16.23 -21.60
CA PRO A 95 30.68 15.77 -20.22
C PRO A 95 31.23 16.82 -19.22
N PRO A 96 30.74 16.82 -17.97
CA PRO A 96 31.29 17.69 -16.93
C PRO A 96 32.75 17.35 -16.61
N GLU A 97 33.52 18.38 -16.23
CA GLU A 97 34.91 18.24 -15.81
C GLU A 97 35.02 17.28 -14.61
N GLY A 98 35.99 16.36 -14.66
CA GLY A 98 36.17 15.32 -13.63
C GLY A 98 35.39 14.02 -13.87
N PHE A 99 34.52 13.94 -14.89
CA PHE A 99 33.90 12.66 -15.26
C PHE A 99 34.95 11.63 -15.71
N GLU A 100 36.04 12.07 -16.33
CA GLU A 100 37.13 11.23 -16.85
C GLU A 100 37.81 10.39 -15.77
N THR A 101 37.91 10.92 -14.55
CA THR A 101 38.55 10.25 -13.41
C THR A 101 37.57 9.61 -12.43
N SER A 102 36.26 9.74 -12.68
CA SER A 102 35.19 9.26 -11.78
C SER A 102 34.86 7.76 -11.92
N SER A 103 35.71 6.97 -12.58
CA SER A 103 35.49 5.53 -12.75
C SER A 103 35.67 4.77 -11.44
N ALA A 104 34.66 4.00 -11.03
CA ALA A 104 34.71 3.14 -9.85
C ALA A 104 34.76 1.65 -10.26
N TRP A 105 35.68 0.91 -9.64
CA TRP A 105 35.79 -0.54 -9.76
C TRP A 105 35.46 -1.18 -8.42
N TYR A 106 34.53 -2.13 -8.42
CA TYR A 106 34.10 -2.81 -7.20
C TYR A 106 34.92 -4.08 -6.99
N THR A 107 35.55 -4.19 -5.82
CA THR A 107 36.25 -5.41 -5.39
C THR A 107 35.24 -6.35 -4.74
N ARG A 108 35.18 -7.62 -5.17
CA ARG A 108 34.45 -8.65 -4.45
C ARG A 108 35.36 -9.27 -3.39
N GLU A 109 34.82 -9.44 -2.20
CA GLU A 109 35.40 -10.32 -1.19
C GLU A 109 35.08 -11.78 -1.53
N TYR A 110 36.08 -12.66 -1.41
CA TYR A 110 35.89 -14.10 -1.57
C TYR A 110 35.49 -14.69 -0.22
N THR A 111 34.21 -15.02 -0.06
CA THR A 111 33.74 -15.83 1.06
C THR A 111 34.12 -17.28 0.80
N THR A 112 35.09 -17.80 1.57
CA THR A 112 35.39 -19.24 1.63
C THR A 112 34.25 -19.92 2.38
N SER A 113 33.44 -20.71 1.68
CA SER A 113 32.43 -21.58 2.30
C SER A 113 33.14 -22.66 3.14
N ARG A 114 32.94 -22.63 4.45
CA ARG A 114 33.34 -23.71 5.37
C ARG A 114 32.25 -24.75 5.48
#